data_AF-A0A7V8YH05-F1
#
_entry.id   AF-A0A7V8YH05-F1
#
_cell.length_a   1.000
_cell.length_b   1.000
_cell.length_c   1.000
_cell.angle_alpha   90.00
_cell.angle_beta   90.00
_cell.angle_gamma   90.00
#
_symmetry.space_group_name_H-M   'P 1'
#
loop_
_entity.id
_entity.type
_entity.pdbx_description
1 polymer ?
#
loop_
_entity_poly.entity_id
_entity_poly.type
_entity_poly.pdbx_seq_one_letter_code
_entity_poly.pdbx_strand_id
1 'polypeptide(L)' 'MLLSDGDLRKELASGRLVLDPWDPSMLQPSSIDVRLDRFFRVFQNSRYTHID' A
#
# COMPACT_ATOMS: atom_id res chain seq x y z
N MET A 1 -7.91 -16.90 -1.70
CA MET A 1 -7.09 -17.41 -0.58
C MET A 1 -6.25 -16.25 -0.07
N LEU A 2 -6.10 -16.10 1.25
CA LEU A 2 -5.24 -15.07 1.86
C LEU A 2 -3.81 -15.63 1.99
N LEU A 3 -2.79 -14.83 1.72
CA LEU A 3 -1.40 -15.25 1.88
C LEU A 3 -0.99 -15.20 3.36
N SER A 4 -0.33 -16.25 3.84
CA SER A 4 0.33 -16.25 5.14
C SER A 4 1.61 -15.41 5.13
N ASP A 5 2.15 -15.07 6.29
CA ASP A 5 3.46 -14.42 6.42
C ASP A 5 4.58 -15.21 5.72
N GLY A 6 4.54 -16.54 5.79
CA GLY A 6 5.47 -17.43 5.12
C GLY A 6 5.37 -17.36 3.60
N ASP A 7 4.16 -17.27 3.06
CA ASP A 7 3.96 -17.12 1.62
C ASP A 7 4.33 -15.70 1.16
N LEU A 8 3.97 -14.67 1.93
CA LEU A 8 4.39 -13.29 1.68
C LEU A 8 5.91 -13.16 1.61
N ARG A 9 6.65 -13.81 2.53
CA ARG A 9 8.13 -13.86 2.48
C ARG A 9 8.64 -14.52 1.21
N LYS A 10 8.02 -15.61 0.74
CA LYS A 10 8.42 -16.28 -0.51
C LYS A 10 8.17 -15.38 -1.72
N GLU A 11 7.04 -14.69 -1.77
CA GLU A 11 6.71 -13.78 -2.86
C GLU A 11 7.69 -12.60 -2.92
N LEU A 12 8.01 -11.99 -1.78
CA LEU A 12 9.03 -10.95 -1.64
C LEU A 12 10.42 -11.44 -2.07
N ALA A 13 10.85 -12.61 -1.59
CA ALA A 13 12.15 -13.20 -1.93
C ALA A 13 12.25 -13.58 -3.42
N SER A 14 11.13 -14.00 -4.03
CA SER A 14 11.09 -14.35 -5.45
C SER A 14 11.03 -13.12 -6.38
N GLY A 15 10.83 -11.91 -5.83
CA GLY A 15 10.66 -10.68 -6.59
C GLY A 15 9.30 -10.55 -7.30
N ARG A 16 8.37 -11.49 -7.10
CA ARG A 16 6.99 -11.39 -7.63
C ARG A 16 6.20 -10.29 -6.91
N LEU A 17 6.49 -10.06 -5.64
CA LEU A 17 6.00 -8.92 -4.87
C LEU A 17 7.19 -8.04 -4.50
N VAL A 18 7.08 -6.73 -4.77
CA VAL A 18 8.12 -5.76 -4.42
C VAL A 18 7.50 -4.70 -3.53
N LEU A 19 8.16 -4.41 -2.41
CA LEU A 19 7.86 -3.29 -1.54
C LEU A 19 9.08 -2.39 -1.48
N ASP A 20 8.86 -1.11 -1.77
CA ASP A 20 9.91 -0.10 -1.73
C ASP A 20 9.39 1.14 -1.00
N PRO A 21 9.89 1.43 0.21
CA PRO A 21 10.88 0.65 0.98
C PRO A 21 10.28 -0.61 1.64
N TRP A 22 11.08 -1.69 1.71
CA TRP A 22 10.75 -2.91 2.47
C TRP A 22 11.23 -2.81 3.92
N ASP A 23 10.33 -3.09 4.87
CA ASP A 23 10.62 -3.16 6.30
C ASP A 23 10.04 -4.47 6.87
N PRO A 24 10.89 -5.46 7.24
CA PRO A 24 10.44 -6.73 7.81
C PRO A 24 9.59 -6.61 9.07
N SER A 25 9.68 -5.50 9.82
CA SER A 25 8.89 -5.29 11.04
C SER A 25 7.41 -4.99 10.74
N MET A 26 7.08 -4.62 9.51
CA MET A 26 5.71 -4.37 9.04
C MET A 26 4.98 -5.66 8.62
N LEU A 27 5.67 -6.82 8.63
CA LEU A 27 5.07 -8.09 8.27
C LEU A 27 4.22 -8.64 9.42
N GLN A 28 2.95 -8.94 9.12
CA GLN A 28 1.98 -9.53 10.04
C GLN A 28 1.62 -10.97 9.58
N PRO A 29 0.91 -11.78 10.39
CA PRO A 29 0.63 -13.18 10.09
C PRO A 29 -0.03 -13.46 8.72
N SER A 30 -0.74 -12.48 8.17
CA SER A 30 -1.41 -12.58 6.87
C SER A 30 -1.62 -11.23 6.18
N SER A 31 -0.78 -10.24 6.51
CA SER A 31 -0.83 -8.89 5.94
C SER A 31 0.53 -8.21 6.03
N ILE A 32 0.67 -7.05 5.38
CA ILE A 32 1.82 -6.17 5.51
C ILE A 32 1.27 -4.78 5.84
N ASP A 33 1.74 -4.19 6.94
CA ASP A 33 1.40 -2.82 7.30
C ASP A 33 2.00 -1.83 6.28
N VAL A 34 1.24 -0.78 5.94
CA VAL A 34 1.69 0.28 5.03
C VAL A 34 1.63 1.63 5.73
N ARG A 35 2.46 2.56 5.28
CA ARG A 35 2.56 3.91 5.85
C ARG A 35 1.87 4.92 4.94
N LEU A 36 1.24 5.90 5.56
CA LEU A 36 0.69 7.06 4.87
C LEU A 36 1.83 7.98 4.44
N ASP A 37 1.79 8.43 3.18
CA ASP A 37 2.72 9.44 2.68
C ASP A 37 2.20 10.86 2.95
N ARG A 38 3.05 11.86 2.75
CA ARG A 38 2.76 13.28 3.00
C ARG A 38 1.89 13.95 1.92
N PHE A 39 1.63 13.28 0.80
CA PHE A 39 0.90 13.87 -0.33
C PHE A 39 -0.60 13.60 -0.21
N PHE A 40 -1.38 14.68 -0.15
CA PHE A 40 -2.83 14.62 -0.12
C PHE A 40 -3.41 15.35 -1.33
N ARG A 41 -4.45 14.78 -1.94
CA ARG A 41 -5.23 15.42 -3.01
C ARG A 41 -6.55 15.94 -2.43
N VAL A 42 -6.80 17.23 -2.60
CA VAL A 42 -8.04 17.88 -2.17
C VAL A 42 -8.84 18.27 -3.40
N PHE A 43 -10.08 17.79 -3.51
CA PHE A 43 -11.01 18.22 -4.55
C PHE A 43 -11.69 19.52 -4.11
N GLN A 44 -11.34 20.64 -4.73
CA GLN A 44 -11.97 21.94 -4.48
C GLN A 44 -13.23 22.09 -5.35
N ASN A 45 -14.29 21.33 -5.03
CA ASN A 45 -15.51 21.24 -5.82
C ASN A 45 -16.27 22.58 -5.91
N SER A 46 -16.06 23.50 -4.96
CA SER A 46 -16.73 24.81 -4.91
C SER A 46 -16.15 25.90 -5.81
N ARG A 47 -15.11 25.62 -6.60
CA ARG A 47 -14.53 26.61 -7.53
C ARG A 47 -15.28 26.75 -8.87
N TYR A 48 -16.22 25.86 -9.15
CA TYR A 48 -17.10 25.96 -10.32
C TYR A 48 -18.54 26.09 -9.83
N THR A 49 -19.14 27.26 -10.05
CA THR A 49 -20.57 27.45 -9.81
C THR A 49 -21.44 26.74 -10.86
N HIS A 50 -20.83 26.26 -11.96
CA HIS A 50 -21.49 25.57 -13.08
C HIS A 50 -20.55 24.50 -13.67
N ILE A 51 -21.10 23.33 -14.00
CA ILE A 51 -20.46 22.26 -14.78
C ILE A 51 -21.08 22.33 -16.18
N ASP A 52 -20.26 22.30 -17.23
CA ASP A 52 -20.72 22.04 -18.61
C ASP A 52 -20.70 20.53 -18.87
#